data_AF-A0A331VNK3-F1
#
_entry.id   AF-A0A331VNK3-F1
#
_cell.length_a   1.000
_cell.length_b   1.000
_cell.length_c   1.000
_cell.angle_alpha   90.00
_cell.angle_beta   90.00
_cell.angle_gamma   90.00
#
_symmetry.space_group_name_H-M   'P 1'
#
loop_
_entity.id
_entity.type
_entity.pdbx_description
1 polymer ?
#
loop_
_entity_poly.entity_id
_entity_poly.type
_entity_poly.pdbx_seq_one_letter_code
_entity_poly.pdbx_strand_id
1 'polypeptide(L)' 'MDEETQQKARSKFLQTYEGNMVVSGEGADIWYQRLWRSLEPAHYEEIIAQTQRYLLPLYRYHRSTQI' A
#
# COMPACT_ATOMS: atom_id res chain seq x y z
N MET A 1 -5.12 -16.70 -5.39
CA MET A 1 -4.83 -16.29 -4.00
C MET A 1 -6.12 -16.44 -3.23
N ASP A 2 -6.02 -16.77 -1.95
CA ASP A 2 -7.19 -16.91 -1.09
C ASP A 2 -7.83 -15.53 -0.77
N GLU A 3 -9.15 -15.46 -0.73
CA GLU A 3 -9.92 -14.22 -0.53
C GLU A 3 -9.63 -13.59 0.83
N GLU A 4 -9.49 -14.42 1.88
CA GLU A 4 -9.16 -13.95 3.23
C GLU A 4 -7.79 -13.25 3.23
N THR A 5 -6.83 -13.82 2.50
CA THR A 5 -5.50 -13.23 2.32
C THR A 5 -5.55 -11.88 1.60
N GLN A 6 -6.35 -11.76 0.55
CA GLN A 6 -6.52 -10.48 -0.18
C GLN A 6 -7.18 -9.41 0.69
N GLN A 7 -8.20 -9.78 1.46
CA GLN A 7 -8.87 -8.86 2.40
C GLN A 7 -7.91 -8.36 3.47
N LYS A 8 -7.08 -9.25 4.03
CA LYS A 8 -6.04 -8.88 5.00
C LYS A 8 -5.02 -7.92 4.40
N ALA A 9 -4.58 -8.16 3.16
CA ALA A 9 -3.64 -7.29 2.46
C ALA A 9 -4.25 -5.90 2.22
N ARG A 10 -5.52 -5.84 1.78
CA ARG A 10 -6.24 -4.57 1.58
C ARG A 10 -6.40 -3.79 2.88
N SER A 11 -6.80 -4.45 3.97
CA SER A 11 -6.88 -3.82 5.29
C SER A 11 -5.53 -3.26 5.75
N LYS A 12 -4.44 -3.98 5.49
CA LYS A 12 -3.09 -3.52 5.86
C LYS A 12 -2.69 -2.28 5.06
N PHE A 13 -2.98 -2.28 3.75
CA PHE A 13 -2.74 -1.12 2.90
C PHE A 13 -3.49 0.11 3.43
N LEU A 14 -4.81 0.00 3.66
CA LEU A 14 -5.62 1.12 4.14
C LEU A 14 -5.16 1.62 5.51
N GLN A 15 -4.82 0.71 6.43
CA GLN A 15 -4.27 1.08 7.73
C GLN A 15 -3.00 1.93 7.60
N THR A 16 -2.08 1.58 6.70
CA THR A 16 -0.85 2.34 6.49
C THR A 16 -1.10 3.65 5.75
N TYR A 17 -2.03 3.65 4.80
CA TYR A 17 -2.37 4.82 4.01
C TYR A 17 -3.13 5.89 4.81
N GLU A 18 -4.10 5.50 5.65
CA GLU A 18 -4.90 6.40 6.47
C GLU A 18 -4.22 6.74 7.80
N GLY A 19 -3.46 5.80 8.35
CA GLY A 19 -2.83 5.92 9.66
C GLY A 19 -3.79 5.63 10.79
N ASN A 20 -3.55 6.25 11.94
CA ASN A 20 -4.38 6.12 13.12
C ASN A 20 -4.42 7.42 13.93
N MET A 21 -5.06 7.40 15.10
CA MET A 21 -5.23 8.56 15.97
C MET A 21 -3.91 9.19 16.47
N VAL A 22 -2.81 8.44 16.46
CA VAL A 22 -1.50 8.86 17.00
C VAL A 22 -0.50 9.15 15.89
N VAL A 23 -0.52 8.36 14.81
CA VAL A 23 0.43 8.44 13.70
C VAL A 23 -0.34 8.63 12.40
N SER A 24 -0.04 9.74 11.73
CA SER A 24 -0.59 10.05 10.42
C SER A 24 -0.21 9.00 9.37
N GLY A 25 -1.15 8.65 8.50
CA GLY A 25 -0.90 7.72 7.40
C GLY A 25 -0.12 8.34 6.25
N GLU A 26 0.35 7.50 5.34
CA GLU A 26 1.05 7.92 4.13
C GLU A 26 0.23 8.90 3.28
N GLY A 27 -1.09 8.71 3.21
CA GLY A 27 -2.01 9.55 2.44
C GLY A 27 -2.15 10.98 2.96
N ALA A 28 -1.66 11.29 4.16
CA ALA A 28 -1.64 12.65 4.69
C ALA A 28 -0.51 13.51 4.09
N ASP A 29 0.42 12.90 3.35
CA ASP A 29 1.49 13.62 2.68
C ASP A 29 0.93 14.63 1.65
N ILE A 30 1.53 15.82 1.62
CA ILE A 30 1.05 16.94 0.80
C ILE A 30 1.11 16.64 -0.70
N TRP A 31 2.01 15.77 -1.15
CA TRP A 31 2.15 15.39 -2.55
C TRP A 31 0.98 14.52 -3.00
N TYR A 32 0.55 13.55 -2.18
CA TYR A 32 -0.66 12.77 -2.46
C TYR A 32 -1.91 13.64 -2.41
N GLN A 33 -2.04 14.52 -1.41
CA GLN A 33 -3.19 15.40 -1.23
C GLN A 33 -3.40 16.42 -2.37
N ARG A 34 -2.34 16.73 -3.14
CA ARG A 34 -2.43 17.56 -4.36
C ARG A 34 -3.00 16.81 -5.55
N LEU A 35 -2.84 15.49 -5.60
CA LEU A 35 -3.35 14.64 -6.68
C LEU A 35 -4.80 14.25 -6.42
N TRP A 36 -5.12 13.82 -5.20
CA TRP A 36 -6.47 13.46 -4.78
C TRP A 36 -6.66 13.72 -3.29
N ARG A 37 -7.90 14.07 -2.91
CA ARG A 37 -8.28 14.29 -1.50
C ARG A 37 -8.81 13.03 -0.80
N SER A 38 -9.33 12.10 -1.60
CA SER A 38 -9.89 10.82 -1.17
C SER A 38 -9.28 9.70 -1.99
N LEU A 39 -8.98 8.57 -1.35
CA LEU A 39 -8.46 7.39 -2.03
C LEU A 39 -9.61 6.59 -2.65
N GLU A 40 -9.97 6.95 -3.88
CA GLU A 40 -10.94 6.15 -4.64
C GLU A 40 -10.42 4.74 -4.98
N PRO A 41 -11.31 3.75 -5.16
CA PRO A 41 -10.92 2.37 -5.48
C PRO A 41 -9.99 2.24 -6.69
N ALA A 42 -10.17 3.09 -7.70
CA ALA A 42 -9.30 3.09 -8.88
C ALA A 42 -7.84 3.49 -8.55
N HIS A 43 -7.62 4.42 -7.61
CA HIS A 43 -6.28 4.79 -7.18
C HIS A 43 -5.61 3.64 -6.43
N TYR A 44 -6.36 2.92 -5.59
CA TYR A 44 -5.85 1.74 -4.89
C TYR A 44 -5.33 0.69 -5.88
N GLU A 45 -6.13 0.32 -6.88
CA GLU A 45 -5.73 -0.67 -7.88
C GLU A 45 -4.49 -0.22 -8.67
N GLU A 46 -4.44 1.06 -9.07
CA GLU A 46 -3.29 1.61 -9.80
C GLU A 46 -2.02 1.63 -8.94
N ILE A 47 -2.13 2.01 -7.66
CA ILE A 47 -1.00 1.97 -6.73
C ILE A 47 -0.46 0.55 -6.61
N ILE A 48 -1.32 -0.46 -6.45
CA ILE A 48 -0.88 -1.86 -6.37
C ILE A 48 -0.18 -2.29 -7.68
N ALA A 49 -0.76 -2.00 -8.84
CA ALA A 49 -0.19 -2.35 -10.13
C ALA A 49 1.21 -1.73 -10.34
N GLN A 50 1.36 -0.44 -10.03
CA GLN A 50 2.62 0.28 -10.18
C GLN A 50 3.65 -0.15 -9.15
N THR A 51 3.29 -0.18 -7.86
CA THR A 51 4.23 -0.51 -6.79
C THR A 51 4.70 -1.96 -6.85
N GLN A 52 3.85 -2.91 -7.27
CA GLN A 52 4.26 -4.31 -7.41
C GLN A 52 5.44 -4.47 -8.38
N ARG A 53 5.45 -3.72 -9.48
CA ARG A 53 6.55 -3.76 -10.47
C ARG A 53 7.90 -3.39 -9.84
N TYR A 54 7.91 -2.41 -8.94
CA TYR A 54 9.15 -1.85 -8.38
C TYR A 54 9.53 -2.46 -7.02
N LEU A 55 8.56 -2.78 -6.16
CA LEU A 55 8.79 -3.21 -4.78
C LEU A 55 8.84 -4.74 -4.62
N LEU A 56 8.14 -5.50 -5.47
CA LEU A 56 8.15 -6.97 -5.38
C LEU A 56 9.55 -7.59 -5.56
N PRO A 57 10.41 -7.12 -6.48
CA PRO A 57 11.77 -7.63 -6.59
C PRO A 57 12.58 -7.44 -5.30
N LEU A 58 12.42 -6.29 -4.62
CA LEU A 58 13.12 -5.99 -3.36
C LEU A 58 12.70 -6.96 -2.25
N TYR A 59 11.40 -7.19 -2.11
CA TYR A 59 10.88 -8.16 -1.14
C TYR A 59 11.38 -9.58 -1.40
N ARG A 60 11.38 -10.01 -2.67
CA ARG A 60 11.88 -11.34 -3.07
C ARG A 60 13.37 -11.49 -2.77
N TYR A 61 14.17 -10.47 -3.08
CA TYR A 61 15.61 -10.48 -2.78
C TYR A 61 15.89 -10.52 -1.28
N HIS A 62 15.20 -9.69 -0.49
CA HIS A 62 15.35 -9.71 0.96
C HIS A 62 15.07 -11.10 1.54
N ARG A 63 14.01 -11.77 1.08
CA ARG A 63 13.68 -13.14 1.50
C ARG A 63 14.71 -14.18 1.07
N SER A 64 15.32 -14.05 -0.11
CA SER A 64 16.37 -14.99 -0.54
C SER A 64 17.67 -14.86 0.24
N THR A 65 17.94 -13.68 0.81
CA THR A 65 19.18 -13.38 1.53
C THR A 65 19.10 -13.71 3.04
N GLN A 66 17.91 -14.03 3.56
CA GLN A 66 17.70 -14.46 4.95
C GLN A 66 17.96 -15.98 5.16
N ILE A 67 18.91 -16.57 4.42
CA ILE A 67 19.35 -17.96 4.56
C ILE A 67 20.62 -18.02 5.41
#